data_AF-A0A9N9FST6-F1
#
_entry.id   AF-A0A9N9FST6-F1
#
_cell.length_a   1.000
_cell.length_b   1.000
_cell.length_c   1.000
_cell.angle_alpha   90.00
_cell.angle_beta   90.00
_cell.angle_gamma   90.00
#
_symmetry.space_group_name_H-M   'P 1'
#
loop_
_entity.id
_entity.type
_entity.pdbx_description
1 polymer ?
#
loop_
_entity_poly.entity_id
_entity_poly.type
_entity_poly.pdbx_seq_one_letter_code
_entity_poly.pdbx_strand_id
1 'polypeptide(L)' 'MTDDFLKEVISHGITNSNDFIIQCYRIIKDPNINNNIMVMEFAEDENLHRNLMLNFDEITWQTKLKRLYCIAAG' A
#
# COMPACT_ATOMS: atom_id res chain seq x y z
N MET A 1 -18.66 12.21 -1.74
CA MET A 1 -17.75 11.25 -2.39
C MET A 1 -17.37 11.87 -3.72
N THR A 2 -16.12 12.22 -3.92
CA THR A 2 -15.64 12.76 -5.19
C THR A 2 -15.35 11.62 -6.15
N ASP A 3 -15.57 11.85 -7.44
CA ASP A 3 -15.31 10.84 -8.48
C ASP A 3 -13.84 10.38 -8.50
N ASP A 4 -12.92 11.25 -8.07
CA ASP A 4 -11.48 10.93 -8.00
C ASP A 4 -11.17 9.87 -6.94
N PHE A 5 -11.84 9.92 -5.78
CA PHE A 5 -11.69 8.90 -4.74
C PHE A 5 -12.22 7.54 -5.22
N LEU A 6 -13.34 7.52 -5.95
CA LEU A 6 -13.87 6.28 -6.53
C LEU A 6 -12.94 5.72 -7.62
N LYS A 7 -12.36 6.58 -8.47
CA LYS A 7 -11.36 6.18 -9.46
C LYS A 7 -10.11 5.59 -8.81
N GLU A 8 -9.62 6.22 -7.74
CA GLU A 8 -8.49 5.73 -6.95
C GLU A 8 -8.79 4.32 -6.40
N VAL A 9 -9.96 4.11 -5.78
CA VAL A 9 -10.33 2.77 -5.27
C VAL A 9 -10.44 1.73 -6.37
N ILE A 10 -11.07 2.08 -7.50
CA ILE A 10 -11.23 1.17 -8.64
C ILE A 10 -9.85 0.83 -9.23
N SER A 11 -8.92 1.79 -9.28
CA SER A 11 -7.54 1.57 -9.74
C SER A 11 -6.72 0.69 -8.79
N HIS A 12 -7.00 0.76 -7.48
CA HIS A 12 -6.39 -0.10 -6.47
C HIS A 12 -6.80 -1.58 -6.56
N GLY A 13 -7.64 -1.96 -7.53
CA GLY A 13 -7.82 -3.35 -7.87
C GLY A 13 -8.44 -4.15 -6.72
N ILE A 14 -9.72 -3.90 -6.44
CA ILE A 14 -10.56 -4.83 -5.66
C ILE A 14 -10.48 -6.27 -6.24
N THR A 15 -10.02 -6.44 -7.49
CA THR A 15 -10.05 -7.69 -8.25
C THR A 15 -8.71 -8.32 -8.58
N ASN A 16 -7.56 -7.68 -8.33
CA ASN A 16 -6.24 -8.26 -8.65
C ASN A 16 -5.33 -8.26 -7.41
N SER A 17 -5.25 -9.41 -6.75
CA SER A 17 -4.28 -9.66 -5.68
C SER A 17 -2.89 -9.84 -6.29
N ASN A 18 -2.11 -8.76 -6.35
CA ASN A 18 -0.67 -8.85 -6.55
C ASN A 18 -0.01 -8.87 -5.17
N ASP A 19 0.83 -9.87 -4.91
CA ASP A 19 1.54 -10.03 -3.62
C ASP A 19 2.42 -8.81 -3.25
N PHE A 20 2.68 -7.90 -4.20
CA PHE A 20 3.48 -6.70 -4.00
C PHE A 20 2.68 -5.39 -3.93
N ILE A 21 1.35 -5.43 -4.02
CA ILE A 21 0.47 -4.27 -3.89
C ILE A 21 -0.39 -4.42 -2.64
N ILE A 22 -0.46 -3.37 -1.80
CA ILE A 22 -1.34 -3.36 -0.63
C ILE A 22 -2.79 -3.58 -1.06
N GLN A 23 -3.39 -4.67 -0.58
CA GLN A 23 -4.75 -5.02 -0.94
C GLN A 23 -5.75 -4.04 -0.31
N CYS A 24 -6.68 -3.53 -1.12
CA CYS A 24 -7.89 -2.89 -0.61
C CYS A 24 -9.00 -3.95 -0.47
N TYR A 25 -9.52 -4.13 0.75
CA TYR A 25 -10.57 -5.12 1.02
C TYR A 25 -11.97 -4.55 0.85
N ARG A 26 -12.20 -3.30 1.32
CA ARG A 26 -13.54 -2.71 1.30
C ARG A 26 -13.51 -1.18 1.45
N ILE A 27 -14.50 -0.51 0.86
CA ILE A 27 -14.88 0.87 1.21
C ILE A 27 -16.03 0.83 2.22
N ILE A 28 -15.92 1.54 3.33
CA ILE A 28 -17.00 1.72 4.30
C ILE A 28 -17.28 3.21 4.52
N LYS A 29 -18.50 3.55 4.91
CA LYS A 29 -18.87 4.91 5.31
C LYS A 29 -18.77 5.02 6.82
N ASP A 30 -17.90 5.90 7.31
CA ASP A 30 -17.77 6.17 8.74
C ASP A 30 -18.82 7.22 9.17
N PRO A 31 -19.73 6.86 10.10
CA PRO A 31 -20.79 7.75 10.56
C PRO A 31 -20.28 8.92 11.41
N ASN A 32 -19.10 8.81 12.03
CA ASN A 32 -18.55 9.83 12.94
C ASN A 32 -17.97 11.02 12.18
N ILE A 33 -17.36 10.77 11.02
CA ILE A 33 -16.73 11.79 10.17
C ILE A 33 -17.53 12.10 8.90
N ASN A 34 -18.68 11.45 8.72
CA ASN A 34 -19.57 11.54 7.55
C ASN A 34 -18.83 11.40 6.21
N ASN A 35 -17.80 10.55 6.16
CA ASN A 35 -16.95 10.34 5.00
C ASN A 35 -16.71 8.85 4.73
N ASN A 36 -16.27 8.54 3.53
CA ASN A 36 -15.88 7.17 3.17
C ASN A 36 -14.41 6.92 3.55
N ILE A 37 -14.14 5.72 4.04
CA ILE A 37 -12.81 5.25 4.37
C ILE A 37 -12.54 3.91 3.67
N MET A 38 -11.27 3.63 3.40
CA MET A 38 -10.84 2.35 2.85
C MET A 38 -10.30 1.46 3.96
N VAL A 39 -10.66 0.18 3.91
CA VAL A 39 -10.09 -0.88 4.74
C VAL A 39 -9.08 -1.62 3.87
N MET A 40 -7.81 -1.51 4.25
CA MET A 40 -6.67 -2.02 3.48
C MET A 40 -5.81 -2.97 4.32
N GLU A 41 -4.98 -3.76 3.65
CA GLU A 41 -3.96 -4.58 4.29
C GLU A 41 -3.00 -3.74 5.13
N PHE A 42 -2.63 -4.26 6.29
CA PHE A 42 -1.70 -3.61 7.20
C PHE A 42 -0.28 -4.07 6.92
N ALA A 43 0.60 -3.14 6.55
CA ALA A 43 2.03 -3.41 6.40
C ALA A 43 2.75 -3.27 7.75
N GLU A 44 3.17 -4.40 8.32
CA GLU A 44 3.81 -4.44 9.65
C GLU A 44 5.15 -3.68 9.72
N ASP A 45 5.95 -3.73 8.66
CA ASP A 45 7.32 -3.18 8.60
C ASP A 45 7.39 -1.66 8.33
N GLU A 46 6.29 -0.94 8.57
CA GLU A 46 6.11 0.48 8.26
C GLU A 46 6.43 0.84 6.78
N ASN A 47 6.65 2.13 6.48
CA ASN A 47 6.95 2.57 5.11
C ASN A 47 8.44 2.41 4.77
N LEU A 48 8.69 2.07 3.49
CA LEU A 48 10.04 1.84 2.95
C LEU A 48 10.99 3.02 3.19
N HIS A 49 10.51 4.25 3.09
CA HIS A 49 11.34 5.45 3.27
C HIS A 49 11.91 5.53 4.69
N ARG A 50 11.09 5.35 5.73
CA ARG A 50 11.55 5.34 7.13
C ARG A 50 12.51 4.20 7.39
N ASN A 51 12.20 3.00 6.90
CA ASN A 51 13.08 1.84 7.04
C ASN A 51 14.45 2.07 6.38
N LEU A 52 14.48 2.65 5.18
CA LEU A 52 15.73 3.01 4.50
C LEU A 52 16.49 4.10 5.24
N MET A 53 15.83 5.14 5.75
CA MET A 53 16.50 6.21 6.49
C MET A 53 17.19 5.72 7.76
N LEU A 54 16.59 4.77 8.47
CA LEU A 54 17.12 4.27 9.73
C LEU A 54 18.21 3.21 9.54
N ASN A 55 18.08 2.35 8.53
CA ASN A 55 18.87 1.12 8.42
C ASN A 55 19.62 0.99 7.09
N PHE A 56 19.88 2.08 6.36
CA PHE A 56 20.43 2.03 4.99
C PHE A 56 21.70 1.19 4.85
N ASP A 57 22.60 1.31 5.82
CA ASP A 57 23.90 0.65 5.83
C ASP A 57 23.80 -0.83 6.28
N GLU A 58 22.77 -1.18 7.04
CA GLU A 58 22.51 -2.54 7.52
C GLU A 58 21.81 -3.40 6.45
N ILE A 59 21.11 -2.76 5.51
CA ILE A 59 20.41 -3.47 4.44
C ILE A 59 21.42 -3.95 3.40
N THR A 60 21.52 -5.27 3.26
CA THR A 60 22.38 -5.92 2.26
C THR A 60 21.97 -5.55 0.83
N TRP A 61 22.93 -5.58 -0.10
CA TRP A 61 22.68 -5.37 -1.53
C TRP A 61 21.63 -6.33 -2.10
N GLN A 62 21.64 -7.59 -1.66
CA GLN A 62 20.65 -8.58 -2.08
C GLN A 62 19.24 -8.18 -1.66
N THR A 63 19.08 -7.68 -0.43
CA THR A 63 17.79 -7.17 0.06
C THR A 63 17.34 -5.94 -0.73
N LYS A 64 18.25 -5.03 -1.08
CA LYS A 64 17.95 -3.86 -1.92
C LYS A 64 17.42 -4.28 -3.30
N LEU A 65 18.07 -5.25 -3.95
CA LEU A 65 17.64 -5.78 -5.24
C LEU A 65 16.29 -6.51 -5.15
N LYS A 66 16.06 -7.32 -4.11
CA LYS A 66 14.76 -7.98 -3.90
C LYS A 66 13.64 -6.95 -3.74
N ARG A 67 13.85 -5.91 -2.95
CA ARG A 67 12.86 -4.82 -2.78
C ARG A 67 12.57 -4.11 -4.10
N LEU A 68 13.61 -3.80 -4.89
CA LEU A 68 13.46 -3.19 -6.21
C LEU A 68 12.63 -4.08 -7.15
N TYR A 69 12.89 -5.39 -7.16
CA TYR A 69 12.11 -6.36 -7.93
C TYR A 69 10.64 -6.36 -7.52
N CYS A 70 10.33 -6.42 -6.23
CA CYS A 70 8.95 -6.37 -5.72
C CYS A 70 8.24 -5.08 -6.16
N ILE A 71 8.90 -3.93 -6.06
CA ILE A 71 8.35 -2.63 -6.47
C ILE A 71 8.09 -2.58 -7.99
N ALA A 72 8.97 -3.18 -8.80
CA ALA A 72 8.81 -3.19 -10.25
C ALA A 72 7.76 -4.21 -10.75
N ALA A 73 7.50 -5.26 -9.97
CA ALA A 73 6.51 -6.30 -10.27
C ALA A 73 5.09 -5.95 -9.77
N GLY A 74 4.99 -5.09 -8.75
CA GLY A 74 3.77 -4.43 -8.30
C GLY A 74 3.26 -3.43 -9.33
#